data_AF-A0A4S4BMC9-F1
#
_entry.id   AF-A0A4S4BMC9-F1
#
_cell.length_a   1.000
_cell.length_b   1.000
_cell.length_c   1.000
_cell.angle_alpha   90.00
_cell.angle_beta   90.00
_cell.angle_gamma   90.00
#
_symmetry.space_group_name_H-M   'P 1'
#
loop_
_entity.id
_entity.type
_entity.pdbx_description
1 polymer ?
#
loop_
_entity_poly.entity_id
_entity_poly.type
_entity_poly.pdbx_seq_one_letter_code
_entity_poly.pdbx_strand_id
1 'polypeptide(L)'
;MSSKNRPKFSIGDIVVIIMYGTVGTVTKLHQVDQHFVYEVNHGDILFFENALQLFSEYEGTIIETEKISIEVLYQIGDIVLVKGYGGSLFRIVGIRTEIWRYADDGWEELTYELTRMSDGEWLEATEDEMSLMISNQEAETFIQQLHLNNMLVDENKYFSSLITKQLTSDAYPKNDNDDLNEMIDELLDIYNDYKTLYLMFQDPEYKEMMNLILKSLMRYHNLDSDD
;
A
#
# COMPACT_ATOMS: atom_id res chain seq x y z
N MET A 1 -10.47 29.22 -54.52
CA MET A 1 -10.55 30.14 -53.37
C MET A 1 -10.17 29.34 -52.14
N SER A 2 -8.98 29.58 -51.59
CA SER A 2 -8.46 28.84 -50.43
C SER A 2 -9.21 29.28 -49.18
N SER A 3 -9.97 28.38 -48.55
CA SER A 3 -10.60 28.65 -47.26
C SER A 3 -9.50 28.92 -46.24
N LYS A 4 -9.45 30.14 -45.70
CA LYS A 4 -8.50 30.50 -44.65
C LYS A 4 -8.68 29.52 -43.48
N ASN A 5 -7.64 28.76 -43.18
CA ASN A 5 -7.58 27.93 -41.99
C ASN A 5 -7.69 28.85 -40.77
N ARG A 6 -8.84 28.81 -40.09
CA ARG A 6 -9.17 29.69 -38.96
C ARG A 6 -9.46 28.81 -37.76
N PRO A 7 -9.03 29.19 -36.56
CA PRO A 7 -9.33 28.43 -35.35
C PRO A 7 -10.84 28.42 -35.12
N LYS A 8 -11.35 27.24 -34.75
CA LYS A 8 -12.75 27.01 -34.41
C LYS A 8 -13.14 27.69 -33.08
N PHE A 9 -12.20 27.78 -32.13
CA PHE A 9 -12.44 28.38 -30.80
C PHE A 9 -11.50 29.56 -30.53
N SER A 10 -11.88 30.42 -29.59
CA SER A 10 -11.14 31.60 -29.16
C SER A 10 -10.75 31.52 -27.69
N ILE A 11 -9.71 32.24 -27.30
CA ILE A 11 -9.34 32.40 -25.89
C ILE A 11 -10.52 33.03 -25.14
N GLY A 12 -10.93 32.40 -24.04
CA GLY A 12 -12.11 32.77 -23.25
C GLY A 12 -13.37 31.96 -23.56
N ASP A 13 -13.40 31.18 -24.65
CA ASP A 13 -14.53 30.29 -24.92
C ASP A 13 -14.63 29.20 -23.85
N ILE A 14 -15.85 28.94 -23.41
CA ILE A 14 -16.16 27.82 -22.50
C ILE A 14 -16.47 26.61 -23.37
N VAL A 15 -15.65 25.56 -23.22
CA VAL A 15 -15.70 24.34 -24.02
C VAL A 15 -15.85 23.11 -23.13
N VAL A 16 -16.45 22.06 -23.68
CA VAL A 16 -16.47 20.73 -23.11
C VAL A 16 -15.36 19.92 -23.75
N ILE A 17 -14.50 19.33 -22.92
CA ILE A 17 -13.53 18.34 -23.36
C ILE A 17 -14.28 17.03 -23.54
N ILE A 18 -14.60 16.69 -24.79
CA ILE A 18 -15.55 15.63 -25.15
C ILE A 18 -15.13 14.28 -24.54
N MET A 19 -13.83 13.97 -24.53
CA MET A 19 -13.30 12.72 -23.99
C MET A 19 -13.58 12.51 -22.49
N TYR A 20 -13.67 13.60 -21.72
CA TYR A 20 -13.78 13.53 -20.26
C TYR A 20 -15.11 14.07 -19.74
N GLY A 21 -15.91 14.71 -20.60
CA GLY A 21 -17.15 15.41 -20.19
C GLY A 21 -16.90 16.59 -19.25
N THR A 22 -15.66 17.05 -19.12
CA THR A 22 -15.29 18.16 -18.25
C THR A 22 -15.44 19.49 -18.98
N VAL A 23 -15.86 20.52 -18.24
CA VAL A 23 -16.00 21.88 -18.76
C VAL A 23 -14.76 22.69 -18.42
N GLY A 24 -14.26 23.47 -19.36
CA GLY A 24 -13.15 24.37 -19.14
C GLY A 24 -13.16 25.58 -20.06
N THR A 25 -12.27 26.52 -19.76
CA THR A 25 -12.10 27.74 -20.54
C THR A 25 -10.84 27.63 -21.38
N VAL A 26 -10.92 27.97 -22.67
CA VAL A 26 -9.74 28.07 -23.53
C VAL A 26 -8.85 29.20 -23.02
N THR A 27 -7.65 28.86 -22.55
CA THR A 27 -6.69 29.82 -22.01
C THR A 27 -5.64 30.22 -23.02
N LYS A 28 -5.33 29.36 -23.99
CA LYS A 28 -4.32 29.62 -25.01
C LYS A 28 -4.60 28.89 -26.32
N LEU A 29 -4.19 29.51 -27.42
CA LEU A 29 -4.26 28.96 -28.77
C LEU A 29 -2.85 28.79 -29.32
N HIS A 30 -2.56 27.61 -29.84
CA HIS A 30 -1.32 27.29 -30.53
C HIS A 30 -1.62 26.82 -31.94
N GLN A 31 -0.73 27.15 -32.88
CA GLN A 31 -0.77 26.60 -34.23
C GLN A 31 0.43 25.66 -34.40
N VAL A 32 0.15 24.40 -34.71
CA VAL A 32 1.15 23.37 -34.99
C VAL A 32 0.89 22.84 -36.39
N ASP A 33 1.81 23.12 -37.31
CA ASP A 33 1.66 22.89 -38.76
C ASP A 33 0.37 23.51 -39.34
N GLN A 34 -0.58 22.66 -39.75
CA GLN A 34 -1.88 23.04 -40.30
C GLN A 34 -3.02 22.88 -39.29
N HIS A 35 -2.72 22.56 -38.02
CA HIS A 35 -3.71 22.33 -36.99
C HIS A 35 -3.67 23.42 -35.91
N PHE A 36 -4.83 23.72 -35.35
CA PHE A 36 -4.96 24.51 -34.13
C PHE A 36 -5.09 23.57 -32.93
N VAL A 37 -4.31 23.83 -31.90
CA VAL A 37 -4.38 23.12 -30.61
C VAL A 37 -4.55 24.12 -29.48
N TYR A 38 -5.30 23.71 -28.46
CA TYR A 38 -5.87 24.61 -27.47
C TYR A 38 -5.43 24.18 -26.07
N GLU A 39 -5.00 25.13 -25.26
CA GLU A 39 -4.80 24.98 -23.83
C GLU A 39 -6.12 25.30 -23.12
N VAL A 40 -6.52 24.47 -22.16
CA VAL A 40 -7.76 24.64 -21.39
C VAL A 40 -7.41 24.71 -19.91
N ASN A 41 -7.97 25.69 -19.19
CA ASN A 41 -7.78 25.90 -17.74
C ASN A 41 -6.32 26.01 -17.28
N HIS A 42 -5.42 26.53 -18.11
CA HIS A 42 -3.97 26.57 -17.81
C HIS A 42 -3.35 25.19 -17.56
N GLY A 43 -3.95 24.12 -18.10
CA GLY A 43 -3.42 22.76 -17.98
C GLY A 43 -2.28 22.49 -18.96
N ASP A 44 -1.45 21.49 -18.64
CA ASP A 44 -0.29 21.09 -19.46
C ASP A 44 -0.68 20.29 -20.72
N ILE A 45 -1.95 19.88 -20.83
CA ILE A 45 -2.47 19.09 -21.95
C ILE A 45 -3.05 20.02 -23.01
N LEU A 46 -2.66 19.81 -24.27
CA LEU A 46 -3.19 20.50 -25.43
C LEU A 46 -4.25 19.64 -26.15
N PHE A 47 -5.34 20.28 -26.56
CA PHE A 47 -6.48 19.62 -27.20
C PHE A 47 -6.60 20.03 -28.67
N PHE A 48 -6.89 19.08 -29.54
CA PHE A 48 -7.29 19.36 -30.93
C PHE A 48 -8.74 19.84 -31.01
N GLU A 49 -9.09 20.53 -32.10
CA GLU A 49 -10.46 21.06 -32.31
C GLU A 49 -11.57 20.02 -32.24
N ASN A 50 -11.28 18.78 -32.63
CA ASN A 50 -12.23 17.67 -32.60
C ASN A 50 -12.44 17.08 -31.20
N ALA A 51 -11.57 17.40 -30.24
CA ALA A 51 -11.70 16.98 -28.84
C ALA A 51 -12.53 17.98 -28.01
N LEU A 52 -12.93 19.11 -28.59
CA LEU A 52 -13.63 20.20 -27.93
C LEU A 52 -14.97 20.50 -28.60
N GLN A 53 -15.94 20.90 -27.79
CA GLN A 53 -17.23 21.42 -28.23
C GLN A 53 -17.59 22.66 -27.41
N LEU A 54 -18.23 23.66 -27.99
CA LEU A 54 -18.72 24.81 -27.21
C LEU A 54 -19.71 24.32 -26.17
N PHE A 55 -19.57 24.78 -24.92
CA PHE A 55 -20.47 24.40 -23.84
C PHE A 55 -21.93 24.74 -24.14
N SER A 56 -22.17 25.87 -24.82
CA SER A 56 -23.51 26.28 -25.26
C SER A 56 -24.15 25.34 -26.29
N GLU A 57 -23.34 24.54 -26.98
CA GLU A 57 -23.76 23.62 -28.04
C GLU A 57 -23.70 22.16 -27.59
N TYR A 58 -23.26 21.89 -26.36
CA TYR A 58 -23.12 20.53 -25.85
C TYR A 58 -24.46 20.06 -25.28
N GLU A 59 -25.10 19.10 -25.95
CA GLU A 59 -26.39 18.54 -25.53
C GLU A 59 -26.29 17.59 -24.32
N GLY A 60 -25.09 17.38 -23.75
CA GLY A 60 -24.92 16.53 -22.59
C GLY A 60 -25.03 15.05 -22.95
N THR A 61 -23.92 14.40 -23.25
CA THR A 61 -23.87 12.95 -23.17
C THR A 61 -23.74 12.54 -21.71
N ILE A 62 -24.64 11.67 -21.22
CA ILE A 62 -24.44 10.98 -19.94
C ILE A 62 -23.22 10.08 -20.16
N ILE A 63 -22.04 10.54 -19.75
CA ILE A 63 -20.89 9.68 -19.61
C ILE A 63 -21.14 8.92 -18.31
N GLU A 64 -21.60 7.67 -18.42
CA GLU A 64 -21.57 6.74 -17.30
C GLU A 64 -20.10 6.58 -16.89
N THR A 65 -19.71 7.35 -15.89
CA THR A 65 -18.41 7.22 -15.27
C THR A 65 -18.55 6.22 -14.13
N GLU A 66 -17.98 5.04 -14.32
CA GLU A 66 -17.83 4.07 -13.23
C GLU A 66 -16.69 4.55 -12.32
N LYS A 67 -16.98 4.69 -11.03
CA LYS A 67 -15.97 4.96 -10.01
C LYS A 67 -15.73 3.68 -9.24
N ILE A 68 -14.54 3.12 -9.40
CA ILE A 68 -14.11 1.91 -8.68
C ILE A 68 -13.27 2.36 -7.48
N SER A 69 -13.55 1.78 -6.30
CA SER A 69 -12.81 2.02 -5.07
C SER A 69 -12.34 0.66 -4.55
N ILE A 70 -11.03 0.43 -4.56
CA ILE A 70 -10.43 -0.83 -4.14
C ILE A 70 -9.91 -0.63 -2.72
N GLU A 71 -10.41 -1.42 -1.77
CA GLU A 71 -9.89 -1.46 -0.41
C GLU A 71 -8.80 -2.53 -0.32
N VAL A 72 -7.65 -2.16 0.23
CA VAL A 72 -6.48 -3.02 0.30
C VAL A 72 -6.06 -3.10 1.77
N LEU A 73 -6.03 -4.30 2.34
CA LEU A 73 -5.67 -4.47 3.76
C LEU A 73 -4.18 -4.45 4.03
N TYR A 74 -3.39 -5.01 3.12
CA TYR A 74 -1.94 -5.10 3.27
C TYR A 74 -1.21 -4.27 2.21
N GLN A 75 -0.09 -3.68 2.58
CA GLN A 75 0.70 -2.80 1.73
C GLN A 75 1.93 -3.50 1.17
N ILE A 76 2.45 -2.97 0.07
CA ILE A 76 3.73 -3.43 -0.48
C ILE A 76 4.82 -3.27 0.58
N GLY A 77 5.57 -4.35 0.81
CA GLY A 77 6.65 -4.48 1.78
C GLY A 77 6.21 -4.90 3.18
N ASP A 78 4.91 -5.04 3.45
CA ASP A 78 4.43 -5.72 4.65
C ASP A 78 4.95 -7.16 4.69
N ILE A 79 5.13 -7.67 5.91
CA ILE A 79 5.59 -9.03 6.18
C ILE A 79 4.44 -9.81 6.78
N VAL A 80 4.12 -10.93 6.17
CA VAL A 80 2.95 -11.76 6.46
C VAL A 80 3.34 -13.23 6.64
N LEU A 81 2.47 -13.97 7.34
CA LEU A 81 2.40 -15.42 7.25
C LEU A 81 1.35 -15.82 6.23
N VAL A 82 1.56 -16.98 5.59
CA VAL A 82 0.62 -17.56 4.62
C VAL A 82 0.19 -18.93 5.13
N LYS A 83 -1.13 -19.18 5.14
CA LYS A 83 -1.70 -20.47 5.56
C LYS A 83 -1.09 -21.61 4.76
N GLY A 84 -0.71 -22.69 5.44
CA GLY A 84 -0.10 -23.87 4.81
C GLY A 84 1.43 -23.78 4.58
N TYR A 85 2.07 -22.63 4.84
CA TYR A 85 3.52 -22.44 4.71
C TYR A 85 4.28 -22.41 6.04
N GLY A 86 3.63 -22.82 7.13
CA GLY A 86 4.21 -22.85 8.48
C GLY A 86 4.60 -21.46 8.96
N GLY A 87 5.72 -21.35 9.69
CA GLY A 87 6.28 -20.08 10.17
C GLY A 87 7.09 -19.30 9.12
N SER A 88 6.95 -19.62 7.83
CA SER A 88 7.71 -18.93 6.78
C SER A 88 7.18 -17.52 6.58
N LEU A 89 8.08 -16.54 6.61
CA LEU A 89 7.76 -15.13 6.41
C LEU A 89 7.82 -14.77 4.93
N PHE A 90 6.82 -14.02 4.50
CA PHE A 90 6.70 -13.52 3.15
C PHE A 90 6.59 -12.01 3.14
N ARG A 91 7.30 -11.37 2.23
CA ARG A 91 7.15 -9.95 1.96
C ARG A 91 6.20 -9.74 0.80
N ILE A 92 5.25 -8.81 0.94
CA ILE A 92 4.41 -8.37 -0.18
C ILE A 92 5.26 -7.56 -1.15
N VAL A 93 5.32 -7.98 -2.41
CA VAL A 93 6.10 -7.30 -3.47
C VAL A 93 5.21 -6.73 -4.57
N GLY A 94 3.97 -7.18 -4.68
CA GLY A 94 3.01 -6.69 -5.65
C GLY A 94 1.57 -6.88 -5.20
N ILE A 95 0.68 -6.08 -5.78
CA ILE A 95 -0.76 -6.15 -5.57
C ILE A 95 -1.40 -6.06 -6.94
N ARG A 96 -2.20 -7.07 -7.30
CA ARG A 96 -2.91 -7.16 -8.57
C ARG A 96 -4.40 -7.09 -8.31
N THR A 97 -5.07 -6.19 -9.01
CA THR A 97 -6.54 -6.14 -9.04
C THR A 97 -7.00 -6.49 -10.44
N GLU A 98 -7.83 -7.51 -10.55
CA GLU A 98 -8.46 -7.91 -11.79
C GLU A 98 -9.94 -7.57 -11.73
N ILE A 99 -10.43 -6.92 -12.79
CA ILE A 99 -11.79 -6.40 -12.86
C ILE A 99 -12.40 -6.85 -14.16
N TRP A 100 -13.49 -7.58 -14.07
CA TRP A 100 -14.21 -8.09 -15.22
C TRP A 100 -15.60 -7.48 -15.28
N ARG A 101 -16.02 -7.16 -16.50
CA ARG A 101 -17.31 -6.54 -16.81
C ARG A 101 -17.91 -7.24 -18.01
N TYR A 102 -19.13 -7.74 -17.83
CA TYR A 102 -19.97 -8.34 -18.85
C TYR A 102 -21.29 -7.57 -18.89
N ALA A 103 -22.11 -7.86 -19.90
CA ALA A 103 -23.40 -7.19 -20.06
C ALA A 103 -24.32 -7.35 -18.85
N ASP A 104 -24.24 -8.49 -18.16
CA ASP A 104 -25.15 -8.87 -17.07
C ASP A 104 -24.44 -9.14 -15.73
N ASP A 105 -23.10 -9.12 -15.69
CA ASP A 105 -22.33 -9.51 -14.51
C ASP A 105 -20.93 -8.88 -14.50
N GLY A 106 -20.25 -8.95 -13.36
CA GLY A 106 -18.87 -8.55 -13.21
C GLY A 106 -18.30 -9.04 -11.89
N TRP A 107 -16.99 -9.22 -11.85
CA TRP A 107 -16.30 -9.58 -10.63
C TRP A 107 -15.05 -8.72 -10.46
N GLU A 108 -14.58 -8.69 -9.23
CA GLU A 108 -13.37 -8.01 -8.80
C GLU A 108 -12.59 -8.99 -7.93
N GLU A 109 -11.30 -9.12 -8.21
CA GLU A 109 -10.40 -10.00 -7.48
C GLU A 109 -9.13 -9.24 -7.12
N LEU A 110 -8.70 -9.37 -5.87
CA LEU A 110 -7.47 -8.80 -5.34
C LEU A 110 -6.52 -9.94 -4.98
N THR A 111 -5.34 -9.94 -5.60
CA THR A 111 -4.30 -10.95 -5.39
C THR A 111 -3.02 -10.27 -4.94
N TYR A 112 -2.38 -10.83 -3.93
CA TYR A 112 -1.09 -10.37 -3.44
C TYR A 112 0.03 -11.23 -4.00
N GLU A 113 1.06 -10.55 -4.54
CA GLU A 113 2.29 -11.20 -4.99
C GLU A 113 3.32 -11.09 -3.88
N LEU A 114 3.85 -12.24 -3.46
CA LEU A 114 4.72 -12.37 -2.30
C LEU A 114 6.07 -12.96 -2.67
N THR A 115 7.08 -12.64 -1.88
CA THR A 115 8.39 -13.29 -1.95
C THR A 115 8.79 -13.78 -0.57
N ARG A 116 9.13 -15.07 -0.46
CA ARG A 116 9.61 -15.67 0.78
C ARG A 116 10.96 -15.07 1.14
N MET A 117 11.11 -14.65 2.38
CA MET A 117 12.30 -13.92 2.82
C MET A 117 13.56 -14.80 2.95
N SER A 118 13.41 -16.12 3.08
CA SER A 118 14.53 -17.05 3.29
C SER A 118 15.32 -17.38 2.02
N ASP A 119 14.62 -17.49 0.89
CA ASP A 119 15.14 -18.03 -0.37
C ASP A 119 14.70 -17.24 -1.62
N GLY A 120 13.78 -16.30 -1.47
CA GLY A 120 13.25 -15.52 -2.59
C GLY A 120 12.20 -16.25 -3.42
N GLU A 121 11.64 -17.38 -2.96
CA GLU A 121 10.57 -18.06 -3.67
C GLU A 121 9.32 -17.18 -3.76
N TRP A 122 8.74 -17.11 -4.96
CA TRP A 122 7.56 -16.29 -5.22
C TRP A 122 6.28 -17.10 -5.08
N LEU A 123 5.22 -16.47 -4.57
CA LEU A 123 3.87 -17.04 -4.54
C LEU A 123 2.79 -15.96 -4.65
N GLU A 124 1.59 -16.37 -5.03
CA GLU A 124 0.37 -15.58 -4.97
C GLU A 124 -0.52 -16.06 -3.82
N ALA A 125 -1.15 -15.12 -3.12
CA ALA A 125 -2.12 -15.41 -2.07
C ALA A 125 -3.25 -14.38 -2.07
N THR A 126 -4.41 -14.80 -1.60
CA THR A 126 -5.54 -13.90 -1.31
C THR A 126 -5.46 -13.37 0.13
N GLU A 127 -6.24 -12.34 0.43
CA GLU A 127 -6.28 -11.72 1.76
C GLU A 127 -6.57 -12.73 2.87
N ASP A 128 -7.54 -13.63 2.65
CA ASP A 128 -7.98 -14.62 3.63
C ASP A 128 -6.96 -15.73 3.89
N GLU A 129 -5.94 -15.85 3.03
CA GLU A 129 -4.84 -16.80 3.20
C GLU A 129 -3.69 -16.24 4.04
N MET A 130 -3.73 -14.95 4.38
CA MET A 130 -2.62 -14.24 4.99
C MET A 130 -2.92 -13.71 6.39
N SER A 131 -1.85 -13.40 7.12
CA SER A 131 -1.93 -12.69 8.40
C SER A 131 -0.74 -11.75 8.54
N LEU A 132 -1.02 -10.47 8.80
CA LEU A 132 0.01 -9.45 8.98
C LEU A 132 0.84 -9.76 10.24
N MET A 133 2.15 -9.79 10.07
CA MET A 133 3.10 -9.91 11.17
C MET A 133 3.72 -8.55 11.49
N ILE A 134 4.26 -7.89 10.47
CA ILE A 134 5.01 -6.64 10.61
C ILE A 134 4.65 -5.74 9.44
N SER A 135 4.27 -4.50 9.73
CA SER A 135 4.03 -3.52 8.67
C SER A 135 5.33 -3.10 7.99
N ASN A 136 5.24 -2.61 6.75
CA ASN A 136 6.39 -2.09 6.01
C ASN A 136 7.15 -1.03 6.84
N GLN A 137 6.45 -0.10 7.48
CA GLN A 137 7.07 0.99 8.25
C GLN A 137 7.88 0.46 9.44
N GLU A 138 7.36 -0.54 10.15
CA GLU A 138 8.06 -1.20 11.25
C GLU A 138 9.26 -2.00 10.74
N ALA A 139 9.09 -2.71 9.61
CA ALA A 139 10.17 -3.45 8.98
C ALA A 139 11.31 -2.51 8.53
N GLU A 140 11.01 -1.39 7.88
CA GLU A 140 12.01 -0.39 7.49
C GLU A 140 12.72 0.21 8.70
N THR A 141 11.98 0.54 9.76
CA THR A 141 12.57 1.07 10.99
C THR A 141 13.56 0.07 11.61
N PHE A 142 13.19 -1.21 11.64
CA PHE A 142 14.05 -2.27 12.17
C PHE A 142 15.28 -2.49 11.28
N ILE A 143 15.13 -2.49 9.96
CA ILE A 143 16.24 -2.61 9.01
C ILE A 143 17.19 -1.40 9.12
N GLN A 144 16.66 -0.20 9.31
CA GLN A 144 17.48 1.01 9.53
C GLN A 144 18.28 0.89 10.84
N GLN A 145 17.67 0.41 11.93
CA GLN A 145 18.36 0.16 13.19
C GLN A 145 19.46 -0.91 13.04
N LEU A 146 19.23 -1.96 12.26
CA LEU A 146 20.24 -2.97 11.94
C LEU A 146 21.41 -2.41 11.12
N HIS A 147 21.14 -1.56 10.13
CA HIS A 147 22.16 -0.91 9.30
C HIS A 147 23.11 -0.04 10.11
N LEU A 148 22.58 0.69 11.10
CA LEU A 148 23.38 1.53 11.99
C LEU A 148 24.35 0.69 12.85
N ASN A 149 24.07 -0.60 13.05
CA ASN A 149 24.85 -1.53 13.86
C ASN A 149 25.88 -2.38 13.05
N ASN A 150 26.18 -2.01 11.79
CA ASN A 150 27.22 -2.59 10.92
C ASN A 150 27.07 -4.09 10.60
N MET A 151 26.38 -4.45 9.51
CA MET A 151 26.65 -5.70 8.76
C MET A 151 26.25 -5.61 7.28
N LEU A 152 27.14 -6.07 6.37
CA LEU A 152 26.89 -6.33 4.95
C LEU A 152 26.37 -7.76 4.77
N VAL A 153 25.16 -8.05 5.25
CA VAL A 153 24.49 -9.34 5.06
C VAL A 153 23.22 -9.10 4.26
N ASP A 154 22.77 -10.10 3.52
CA ASP A 154 21.45 -10.10 2.88
C ASP A 154 20.37 -9.82 3.94
N GLU A 155 19.91 -8.57 3.96
CA GLU A 155 19.06 -7.98 4.99
C GLU A 155 17.80 -8.82 5.22
N ASN A 156 17.22 -9.33 4.14
CA ASN A 156 15.99 -10.11 4.20
C ASN A 156 16.18 -11.46 4.87
N LYS A 157 17.32 -12.11 4.61
CA LYS A 157 17.64 -13.41 5.19
C LYS A 157 18.02 -13.29 6.67
N TYR A 158 18.77 -12.26 7.03
CA TYR A 158 19.12 -12.01 8.43
C TYR A 158 17.90 -11.60 9.24
N PHE A 159 17.12 -10.63 8.74
CA PHE A 159 15.86 -10.20 9.34
C PHE A 159 14.90 -11.36 9.51
N SER A 160 14.65 -12.14 8.45
CA SER A 160 13.78 -13.32 8.55
C SER A 160 14.31 -14.35 9.51
N SER A 161 15.63 -14.59 9.57
CA SER A 161 16.20 -15.53 10.55
C SER A 161 16.04 -15.05 11.99
N LEU A 162 16.10 -13.75 12.26
CA LEU A 162 15.87 -13.18 13.59
C LEU A 162 14.41 -13.28 13.98
N ILE A 163 13.50 -12.82 13.11
CA ILE A 163 12.06 -12.89 13.34
C ILE A 163 11.63 -14.35 13.44
N THR A 164 12.07 -15.23 12.54
CA THR A 164 11.78 -16.68 12.62
C THR A 164 12.36 -17.26 13.90
N LYS A 165 13.60 -16.96 14.30
CA LYS A 165 14.16 -17.47 15.57
C LYS A 165 13.41 -16.97 16.81
N GLN A 166 12.80 -15.78 16.72
CA GLN A 166 11.96 -15.18 17.75
C GLN A 166 10.51 -15.70 17.70
N LEU A 167 10.07 -16.26 16.56
CA LEU A 167 8.74 -16.85 16.34
C LEU A 167 8.72 -18.40 16.38
N THR A 168 9.87 -19.06 16.23
CA THR A 168 10.03 -20.52 16.17
C THR A 168 10.86 -21.04 17.33
N SER A 169 10.95 -20.30 18.44
CA SER A 169 11.60 -20.77 19.66
C SER A 169 10.92 -22.00 20.24
N ASP A 170 9.68 -22.34 19.89
CA ASP A 170 9.16 -23.69 20.11
C ASP A 170 8.15 -24.12 19.02
N ALA A 171 8.46 -25.21 18.34
CA ALA A 171 7.54 -25.88 17.42
C ALA A 171 7.01 -27.17 18.08
N TYR A 172 5.73 -27.18 18.50
CA TYR A 172 4.70 -28.23 18.41
C TYR A 172 3.56 -27.99 19.45
N PRO A 173 2.32 -28.39 19.15
CA PRO A 173 1.11 -27.57 19.23
C PRO A 173 0.41 -27.68 20.59
N LYS A 174 -0.04 -26.58 21.19
CA LYS A 174 -0.99 -26.63 22.31
C LYS A 174 -1.94 -25.43 22.33
N ASN A 175 -3.20 -25.74 22.63
CA ASN A 175 -4.33 -24.86 22.99
C ASN A 175 -4.08 -23.35 22.96
N ASP A 176 -4.89 -22.64 22.17
CA ASP A 176 -4.93 -21.18 21.99
C ASP A 176 -4.91 -20.32 23.28
N ASN A 177 -5.20 -20.88 24.46
CA ASN A 177 -5.14 -20.19 25.75
C ASN A 177 -3.76 -20.31 26.45
N ASP A 178 -2.97 -21.34 26.14
CA ASP A 178 -1.60 -21.49 26.65
C ASP A 178 -0.66 -20.56 25.86
N ASP A 179 -0.88 -20.38 24.55
CA ASP A 179 -0.11 -19.49 23.66
C ASP A 179 -0.16 -18.01 24.08
N LEU A 180 -1.32 -17.53 24.55
CA LEU A 180 -1.46 -16.15 25.04
C LEU A 180 -0.67 -15.93 26.33
N ASN A 181 -0.71 -16.89 27.26
CA ASN A 181 0.04 -16.81 28.51
C ASN A 181 1.55 -16.93 28.28
N GLU A 182 1.96 -17.78 27.33
CA GLU A 182 3.36 -17.95 26.95
C GLU A 182 3.91 -16.69 26.27
N MET A 183 3.14 -16.08 25.37
CA MET A 183 3.50 -14.78 24.78
C MET A 183 3.56 -13.65 25.83
N ILE A 184 2.66 -13.65 26.83
CA ILE A 184 2.72 -12.70 27.95
C ILE A 184 3.99 -12.91 28.77
N ASP A 185 4.35 -14.15 29.09
CA ASP A 185 5.56 -14.49 29.84
C ASP A 185 6.84 -14.10 29.08
N GLU A 186 6.90 -14.35 27.77
CA GLU A 186 8.03 -13.92 26.92
C GLU A 186 8.17 -12.39 26.86
N LEU A 187 7.05 -11.67 26.71
CA LEU A 187 7.06 -10.21 26.74
C LEU A 187 7.52 -9.68 28.12
N LEU A 188 7.15 -10.36 29.21
CA LEU A 188 7.62 -10.02 30.56
C LEU A 188 9.13 -10.27 30.73
N ASP A 189 9.65 -11.35 30.16
CA ASP A 189 11.08 -11.66 30.19
C ASP A 189 11.90 -10.63 29.40
N ILE A 190 11.46 -10.28 28.18
CA ILE A 190 12.10 -9.24 27.38
C ILE A 190 12.05 -7.89 28.12
N TYR A 191 10.92 -7.55 28.75
CA TYR A 191 10.81 -6.36 29.59
C TYR A 191 11.82 -6.38 30.75
N ASN A 192 11.99 -7.51 31.42
CA ASN A 192 12.92 -7.67 32.53
C ASN A 192 14.39 -7.58 32.10
N ASP A 193 14.72 -8.08 30.91
CA ASP A 193 16.06 -7.94 30.32
C ASP A 193 16.36 -6.48 29.99
N TYR A 194 15.45 -5.80 29.29
CA TYR A 194 15.60 -4.36 29.00
C TYR A 194 15.63 -3.50 30.26
N LYS A 195 14.86 -3.86 31.28
CA LYS A 195 14.91 -3.21 32.61
C LYS A 195 16.28 -3.40 33.27
N THR A 196 16.86 -4.60 33.16
CA THR A 196 18.20 -4.88 33.70
C THR A 196 19.25 -4.06 32.96
N LEU A 197 19.20 -4.01 31.64
CA LEU A 197 20.06 -3.16 30.82
C LEU A 197 19.89 -1.67 31.15
N TYR A 198 18.66 -1.21 31.33
CA TYR A 198 18.38 0.15 31.74
C TYR A 198 18.98 0.48 33.12
N LEU A 199 18.88 -0.43 34.09
CA LEU A 199 19.48 -0.24 35.41
C LEU A 199 21.01 -0.22 35.38
N MET A 200 21.62 -1.00 34.48
CA MET A 200 23.07 -1.09 34.35
C MET A 200 23.67 0.09 33.59
N PHE A 201 23.02 0.54 32.53
CA PHE A 201 23.58 1.49 31.56
C PHE A 201 22.86 2.84 31.54
N GLN A 202 21.66 2.94 32.12
CA GLN A 202 20.81 4.14 32.18
C GLN A 202 20.49 4.78 30.83
N ASP A 203 20.56 3.99 29.75
CA ASP A 203 20.27 4.47 28.41
C ASP A 203 18.77 4.69 28.21
N PRO A 204 18.31 5.90 27.83
CA PRO A 204 16.89 6.17 27.59
C PRO A 204 16.26 5.24 26.53
N GLU A 205 17.03 4.69 25.59
CA GLU A 205 16.52 3.78 24.56
C GLU A 205 15.95 2.48 25.15
N TYR A 206 16.59 1.92 26.19
CA TYR A 206 16.07 0.73 26.88
C TYR A 206 14.74 1.01 27.58
N LYS A 207 14.55 2.25 28.07
CA LYS A 207 13.29 2.68 28.68
C LYS A 207 12.18 2.83 27.64
N GLU A 208 12.50 3.30 26.44
CA GLU A 208 11.54 3.36 25.34
C GLU A 208 11.09 1.97 24.92
N MET A 209 12.01 1.01 24.84
CA MET A 209 11.68 -0.39 24.54
C MET A 209 10.81 -1.03 25.62
N MET A 210 11.11 -0.79 26.90
CA MET A 210 10.25 -1.19 28.02
C MET A 210 8.82 -0.64 27.89
N ASN A 211 8.66 0.61 27.46
CA ASN A 211 7.34 1.23 27.27
C ASN A 211 6.57 0.62 26.09
N LEU A 212 7.25 0.24 25.01
CA LEU A 212 6.63 -0.43 23.86
C LEU A 212 6.13 -1.83 24.25
N ILE A 213 6.94 -2.60 24.98
CA ILE A 213 6.55 -3.92 25.49
C ILE A 213 5.35 -3.82 26.44
N LEU A 214 5.34 -2.81 27.32
CA LEU A 214 4.18 -2.54 28.19
C LEU A 214 2.91 -2.23 27.40
N LYS A 215 2.99 -1.48 26.29
CA LYS A 215 1.83 -1.21 25.43
C LYS A 215 1.31 -2.48 24.77
N SER A 216 2.20 -3.36 24.32
CA SER A 216 1.83 -4.66 23.77
C SER A 216 1.16 -5.55 24.82
N LEU A 217 1.72 -5.65 26.03
CA LEU A 217 1.11 -6.37 27.15
C LEU A 217 -0.29 -5.85 27.52
N MET A 218 -0.49 -4.52 27.54
CA MET A 218 -1.81 -3.92 27.80
C MET A 218 -2.84 -4.24 26.70
N ARG A 219 -2.39 -4.36 25.44
CA ARG A 219 -3.26 -4.70 24.33
C ARG A 219 -3.76 -6.16 24.44
N TYR A 220 -2.92 -7.07 24.92
CA TYR A 220 -3.30 -8.46 25.14
C TYR A 220 -4.18 -8.64 26.38
N HIS A 221 -3.92 -7.93 27.48
CA HIS A 221 -4.77 -7.97 28.67
C HIS A 221 -6.21 -7.46 28.41
N ASN A 222 -6.40 -6.53 27.46
CA ASN A 222 -7.73 -6.00 27.14
C ASN A 222 -8.57 -6.92 26.22
N LEU A 223 -7.94 -7.91 25.56
CA LEU A 223 -8.64 -8.89 24.72
C LEU A 223 -9.36 -9.96 25.57
N ASP A 224 -8.90 -10.23 26.79
CA ASP A 224 -9.52 -11.18 27.73
C ASP A 224 -10.69 -10.60 28.54
N SER A 225 -10.98 -9.30 28.42
CA SER A 225 -12.02 -8.62 29.23
C SER A 225 -13.37 -8.44 28.54
N ASP A 226 -13.52 -8.93 27.30
CA ASP A 226 -14.76 -8.86 26.52
C ASP A 226 -15.51 -10.21 26.41
N ASP A 227 -15.17 -11.20 27.24
CA ASP A 227 -15.93 -12.46 27.46
C ASP A 227 -16.68 -12.50 28.81
#